data_AF-A0A376ZIM9-F1
#
_entry.id   AF-A0A376ZIM9-F1
#
_cell.length_a   1.000
_cell.length_b   1.000
_cell.length_c   1.000
_cell.angle_alpha   90.00
_cell.angle_beta   90.00
_cell.angle_gamma   90.00
#
_symmetry.space_group_name_H-M   'P 1'
#
loop_
_entity.id
_entity.type
_entity.pdbx_description
1 polymer ?
#
loop_
_entity_poly.entity_id
_entity_poly.type
_entity_poly.pdbx_seq_one_letter_code
_entity_poly.pdbx_strand_id
1 'polypeptide(L)'
;MRFYVSCPHCGEAQYLKFGDESTPFGLKWEKDSPESVFYLCEHHGCVIHQSELDQSNGRWICENTGMWTRDGLTFFSAADNEIPPAALHHISYLDGVQSVHHLGTDCL
;
A
#
# COMPACT_ATOMS: atom_id res chain seq x y z
N MET A 1 -2.53 3.44 -7.60
CA MET A 1 -2.12 3.37 -6.16
C MET A 1 -2.29 1.95 -5.61
N ARG A 2 -1.64 1.60 -4.50
CA ARG A 2 -1.88 0.35 -3.74
C ARG A 2 -2.22 0.67 -2.29
N PHE A 3 -3.08 -0.15 -1.67
CA PHE A 3 -3.45 -0.01 -0.26
C PHE A 3 -2.51 -0.79 0.64
N TYR A 4 -1.77 -0.07 1.49
CA TYR A 4 -0.83 -0.61 2.46
C TYR A 4 -1.48 -0.66 3.84
N VAL A 5 -1.32 -1.77 4.52
CA VAL A 5 -1.79 -2.04 5.89
C VAL A 5 -0.61 -2.51 6.74
N SER A 6 -0.58 -2.10 8.01
CA SER A 6 0.46 -2.55 8.94
C SER A 6 0.19 -3.97 9.39
N CYS A 7 1.23 -4.80 9.45
CA CYS A 7 1.14 -6.09 10.12
C CYS A 7 0.85 -5.90 11.62
N PRO A 8 -0.16 -6.58 12.19
CA PRO A 8 -0.49 -6.45 13.62
C PRO A 8 0.60 -7.01 14.55
N HIS A 9 1.52 -7.84 14.04
CA HIS A 9 2.56 -8.47 14.84
C HIS A 9 3.92 -7.77 14.75
N CYS A 10 4.30 -7.24 13.58
CA CYS A 10 5.60 -6.58 13.39
C CYS A 10 5.52 -5.08 13.08
N GLY A 11 4.32 -4.54 12.79
CA GLY A 11 4.10 -3.12 12.51
C GLY A 11 4.47 -2.67 11.08
N GLU A 12 5.28 -3.44 10.36
CA GLU A 12 5.71 -3.10 9.01
C GLU A 12 4.52 -3.01 8.03
N ALA A 13 4.52 -1.94 7.22
CA ALA A 13 3.48 -1.70 6.24
C ALA A 13 3.70 -2.53 4.98
N GLN A 14 2.64 -3.13 4.47
CA GLN A 14 2.65 -3.98 3.27
C GLN A 14 1.32 -3.85 2.54
N TYR A 15 1.32 -3.99 1.22
CA TYR A 15 0.07 -4.23 0.50
C TYR A 15 -0.16 -5.73 0.36
N LEU A 16 -1.42 -6.15 0.45
CA LEU A 16 -1.74 -7.57 0.42
C LEU A 16 -1.62 -8.13 -0.99
N LYS A 17 -0.90 -9.25 -1.12
CA LYS A 17 -0.69 -9.97 -2.37
C LYS A 17 -1.36 -11.35 -2.31
N PHE A 18 -1.91 -11.78 -3.45
CA PHE A 18 -2.15 -13.21 -3.64
C PHE A 18 -0.77 -13.89 -3.76
N GLY A 19 -0.52 -14.87 -2.89
CA GLY A 19 0.67 -15.70 -3.00
C GLY A 19 0.40 -16.87 -3.93
N ASP A 20 1.44 -17.40 -4.57
CA ASP A 20 1.43 -18.73 -5.17
C ASP A 20 2.14 -19.74 -4.26
N GLU A 21 2.29 -21.00 -4.70
CA GLU A 21 2.99 -22.04 -3.93
C GLU A 21 4.46 -21.68 -3.62
N SER A 22 5.11 -20.95 -4.52
CA SER A 22 6.53 -20.57 -4.40
C SER A 22 6.78 -19.29 -3.61
N THR A 23 5.76 -18.46 -3.45
CA THR A 23 5.87 -17.16 -2.77
C THR A 23 5.90 -17.40 -1.26
N PRO A 24 6.94 -16.95 -0.52
CA PRO A 24 7.05 -17.21 0.93
C PRO A 24 6.07 -16.38 1.79
N PHE A 25 5.33 -15.47 1.18
CA PHE A 25 4.34 -14.58 1.80
C PHE A 25 3.04 -14.56 1.00
N GLY A 26 2.06 -13.76 1.44
CA GLY A 26 0.78 -13.58 0.76
C GLY A 26 -0.35 -14.41 1.34
N LEU A 27 -1.47 -14.47 0.62
CA LEU A 27 -2.63 -15.29 1.00
C LEU A 27 -2.31 -16.79 0.91
N LYS A 28 -2.58 -17.53 1.99
CA LYS A 28 -2.30 -18.98 2.12
C LYS A 28 -3.46 -19.69 2.79
N TRP A 29 -3.55 -21.00 2.57
CA TRP A 29 -4.49 -21.92 3.22
C TRP A 29 -3.90 -23.33 3.19
N GLU A 30 -4.34 -24.19 4.10
CA GLU A 30 -4.00 -25.60 4.10
C GLU A 30 -4.67 -26.34 2.93
N LYS A 31 -4.00 -27.36 2.41
CA LYS A 31 -4.52 -28.18 1.33
C LYS A 31 -5.85 -28.82 1.75
N ASP A 32 -6.84 -28.75 0.86
CA ASP A 32 -8.20 -29.28 1.07
C ASP A 32 -9.01 -28.59 2.18
N SER A 33 -8.54 -27.46 2.74
CA SER A 33 -9.23 -26.66 3.77
C SER A 33 -9.21 -25.16 3.43
N PRO A 34 -10.06 -24.67 2.51
CA PRO A 34 -10.09 -23.25 2.13
C PRO A 34 -10.48 -22.29 3.28
N GLU A 35 -11.15 -22.78 4.31
CA GLU A 35 -11.51 -22.04 5.51
C GLU A 35 -10.33 -21.72 6.42
N SER A 36 -9.20 -22.42 6.27
CA SER A 36 -7.95 -22.17 7.00
C SER A 36 -7.18 -20.96 6.46
N VAL A 37 -7.83 -20.06 5.71
CA VAL A 37 -7.17 -18.94 5.05
C VAL A 37 -6.51 -17.97 6.04
N PHE A 38 -5.27 -17.61 5.77
CA PHE A 38 -4.51 -16.57 6.48
C PHE A 38 -3.60 -15.82 5.52
N TYR A 39 -3.04 -14.71 5.97
CA TYR A 39 -2.03 -13.97 5.25
C TYR A 39 -0.67 -14.12 5.93
N LEU A 40 0.38 -14.40 5.16
CA LEU A 40 1.77 -14.34 5.62
C LEU A 40 2.38 -12.99 5.30
N CYS A 41 2.87 -12.30 6.33
CA CYS A 41 3.56 -11.02 6.19
C CYS A 41 4.83 -11.15 5.33
N GLU A 42 5.04 -10.20 4.41
CA GLU A 42 6.20 -10.20 3.50
C GLU A 42 7.53 -9.88 4.19
N HIS A 43 7.48 -9.19 5.33
CA HIS A 43 8.68 -8.74 6.04
C HIS A 43 9.25 -9.81 6.96
N HIS A 44 8.38 -10.48 7.73
CA HIS A 44 8.78 -11.39 8.80
C HIS A 44 8.03 -12.73 8.81
N GLY A 45 7.16 -12.99 7.83
CA GLY A 45 6.41 -14.26 7.76
C GLY A 45 5.39 -14.46 8.90
N CYS A 46 4.95 -13.37 9.56
CA CYS A 46 3.91 -13.46 10.58
C CYS A 46 2.61 -14.00 9.96
N VAL A 47 1.97 -14.96 10.63
CA VAL A 47 0.62 -15.42 10.32
C VAL A 47 -0.36 -14.36 10.78
N ILE A 48 -1.19 -13.85 9.88
CA ILE A 48 -2.20 -12.83 10.15
C ILE A 48 -3.56 -13.40 9.76
N HIS A 49 -4.47 -13.53 10.72
CA HIS A 49 -5.85 -13.89 10.44
C HIS A 49 -6.68 -12.66 10.06
N GLN A 50 -7.75 -12.88 9.30
CA GLN A 50 -8.65 -11.81 8.84
C GLN A 50 -9.20 -10.96 10.01
N SER A 51 -9.44 -11.56 11.18
CA SER A 51 -9.92 -10.85 12.37
C SER A 51 -8.88 -9.93 13.03
N GLU A 52 -7.60 -10.13 12.73
CA GLU A 52 -6.49 -9.35 13.30
C GLU A 52 -6.08 -8.17 12.40
N LEU A 53 -6.56 -8.16 11.16
CA LEU A 53 -6.16 -7.17 10.17
C LEU A 53 -6.88 -5.83 10.41
N ASP A 54 -6.20 -4.90 11.10
CA ASP A 54 -6.65 -3.53 11.26
C ASP A 54 -6.32 -2.68 10.02
N GLN A 55 -7.37 -2.25 9.31
CA GLN A 55 -7.26 -1.41 8.11
C GLN A 55 -7.49 0.07 8.40
N SER A 56 -7.83 0.45 9.64
CA SER A 56 -8.19 1.83 10.01
C SER A 56 -7.05 2.84 9.76
N ASN A 57 -5.80 2.37 9.82
CA ASN A 57 -4.61 3.17 9.59
C ASN A 57 -3.95 2.94 8.22
N GLY A 58 -4.62 2.21 7.33
CA GLY A 58 -4.10 1.91 6.01
C GLY A 58 -3.91 3.17 5.16
N ARG A 59 -2.97 3.10 4.21
CA ARG A 59 -2.62 4.20 3.31
C ARG A 59 -2.69 3.73 1.86
N TRP A 60 -3.31 4.52 1.01
CA TRP A 60 -3.16 4.38 -0.43
C TRP A 60 -1.88 5.08 -0.84
N ILE A 61 -0.91 4.34 -1.34
CA ILE A 61 0.41 4.85 -1.74
C ILE A 61 0.56 4.69 -3.25
N CYS A 62 1.04 5.73 -3.94
CA CYS A 62 1.47 5.64 -5.32
C CYS A 62 2.93 5.17 -5.37
N GLU A 63 3.19 4.03 -6.00
CA GLU A 63 4.53 3.44 -6.05
C GLU A 63 5.50 4.22 -6.94
N ASN A 64 4.97 4.99 -7.89
CA ASN A 64 5.78 5.79 -8.81
C ASN A 64 6.31 7.06 -8.14
N THR A 65 5.56 7.65 -7.21
CA THR A 65 5.83 8.99 -6.66
C THR A 65 6.02 9.00 -5.14
N GLY A 66 5.61 7.94 -4.45
CA GLY A 66 5.56 7.89 -2.98
C GLY A 66 4.47 8.77 -2.35
N MET A 67 3.68 9.50 -3.15
CA MET A 67 2.51 10.25 -2.67
C MET A 67 1.49 9.28 -2.07
N TRP A 68 0.83 9.71 -0.99
CA TRP A 68 -0.16 8.87 -0.32
C TRP A 68 -1.36 9.63 0.22
N THR A 69 -2.45 8.90 0.46
CA THR A 69 -3.68 9.39 1.09
C THR A 69 -4.29 8.32 1.99
N ARG A 70 -5.08 8.73 2.99
CA ARG A 70 -5.89 7.83 3.84
C ARG A 70 -7.35 7.82 3.43
N ASP A 71 -7.86 8.97 3.01
CA ASP A 71 -9.29 9.24 2.81
C ASP A 71 -9.66 9.55 1.35
N GLY A 72 -8.66 9.67 0.46
CA GLY A 72 -8.86 10.08 -0.93
C GLY A 72 -9.14 11.58 -1.10
N LEU A 73 -9.04 12.38 -0.03
CA LEU A 73 -9.29 13.82 -0.01
C LEU A 73 -8.03 14.60 0.32
N THR A 74 -7.29 14.16 1.34
CA THR A 74 -6.05 14.77 1.80
C THR A 74 -4.86 13.95 1.29
N PHE A 75 -3.95 14.61 0.58
CA PHE A 75 -2.79 13.96 -0.03
C PHE A 75 -1.50 14.46 0.60
N PHE A 76 -0.52 13.57 0.69
CA PHE A 76 0.78 13.83 1.27
C PHE A 76 1.87 13.40 0.30
N SER A 77 2.97 14.14 0.25
CA SER A 77 4.15 13.74 -0.52
C SER A 77 4.87 12.56 0.16
N ALA A 78 5.85 11.98 -0.53
CA ALA A 78 6.70 10.93 0.05
C ALA A 78 7.46 11.38 1.32
N ALA A 79 7.63 12.69 1.50
CA ALA A 79 8.26 13.30 2.67
C ALA A 79 7.24 13.73 3.75
N ASP A 80 6.00 13.22 3.71
CA ASP A 80 4.91 13.49 4.65
C ASP A 80 4.45 14.96 4.73
N ASN A 81 4.72 15.76 3.70
CA ASN A 81 4.18 17.12 3.60
C ASN A 81 2.81 17.08 2.94
N GLU A 82 1.82 17.76 3.53
CA GLU A 82 0.49 17.90 2.92
C GLU A 82 0.62 18.62 1.57
N ILE A 83 -0.02 18.06 0.55
CA ILE A 83 -0.09 18.63 -0.79
C ILE A 83 -1.42 19.36 -0.89
N PRO A 84 -1.41 20.70 -1.05
CA PRO A 84 -2.64 21.45 -1.19
C PRO A 84 -3.38 21.02 -2.47
N PRO A 85 -4.73 21.04 -2.49
CA PRO A 85 -5.51 20.59 -3.64
C PRO A 85 -5.14 21.27 -4.96
N ALA A 86 -4.81 22.57 -4.91
CA ALA A 86 -4.35 23.32 -6.08
C ALA A 86 -3.02 22.81 -6.65
N ALA A 87 -2.16 22.23 -5.80
CA ALA A 87 -0.89 21.66 -6.23
C ALA A 87 -1.04 20.23 -6.75
N LEU A 88 -2.13 19.49 -6.48
CA LEU A 88 -2.32 18.12 -7.01
C LEU A 88 -2.27 18.07 -8.55
N HIS A 89 -2.62 19.16 -9.21
CA HIS A 89 -2.52 19.33 -10.67
C HIS A 89 -1.09 19.73 -11.13
N HIS A 90 -0.22 20.11 -10.20
CA HIS A 90 1.07 20.79 -10.40
C HIS A 90 2.26 20.17 -9.63
N ILE A 91 2.14 18.99 -8.99
CA ILE A 91 3.29 18.26 -8.39
C ILE A 91 4.32 17.82 -9.47
N SER A 92 4.20 18.28 -10.70
CA SER A 92 5.14 18.05 -11.79
C SER A 92 6.45 18.86 -11.68
N TYR A 93 6.64 19.74 -10.69
CA TYR A 93 7.72 20.73 -10.74
C TYR A 93 8.85 20.62 -9.71
N LEU A 94 8.71 19.89 -8.60
CA LEU A 94 9.73 19.94 -7.53
C LEU A 94 10.84 18.88 -7.61
N ASP A 95 10.70 17.84 -8.44
CA ASP A 95 11.66 16.73 -8.46
C ASP A 95 12.63 16.72 -9.67
N GLY A 96 12.65 17.77 -10.50
CA GLY A 96 13.75 17.98 -11.47
C GLY A 96 13.96 16.89 -12.54
N VAL A 97 13.09 15.89 -12.64
CA VAL A 97 13.18 14.82 -13.66
C VAL A 97 12.18 15.09 -14.77
N GLN A 98 12.75 15.42 -15.92
CA GLN A 98 12.13 15.69 -17.20
C GLN A 98 11.36 14.46 -17.71
N SER A 99 10.04 14.42 -17.58
CA SER A 99 9.07 13.85 -18.54
C SER A 99 7.65 14.22 -18.16
N VAL A 100 6.92 14.78 -19.12
CA VAL A 100 5.57 15.31 -18.96
C VAL A 100 4.57 14.14 -18.89
N HIS A 101 4.37 13.57 -17.72
CA HIS A 101 3.24 12.68 -17.46
C HIS A 101 2.39 13.26 -16.33
N HIS A 102 1.08 13.32 -16.58
CA HIS A 102 0.11 13.81 -15.61
C HIS A 102 0.13 12.85 -14.42
N LEU A 103 0.74 13.25 -13.29
CA LEU A 103 0.83 12.45 -12.06
C LEU A 103 -0.54 11.97 -11.57
N GLY A 104 -1.61 12.70 -11.94
CA GLY A 104 -2.99 12.28 -11.73
C GLY A 104 -3.37 11.01 -12.50
N THR A 105 -2.96 10.82 -13.75
CA THR A 105 -3.28 9.58 -14.52
C THR A 105 -2.38 8.40 -14.19
N ASP A 106 -1.16 8.63 -13.67
CA ASP A 106 -0.22 7.53 -13.39
C ASP A 106 -0.49 6.85 -12.04
N CYS A 107 -1.26 7.50 -11.17
CA CYS A 107 -1.57 7.01 -9.83
C CYS A 107 -3.07 6.68 -9.62
N LEU A 108 -3.98 7.18 -10.49
CA LEU A 108 -5.42 6.83 -10.49
C LEU A 108 -5.69 5.47 -11.15
#